data_AF-A0A7W2RYZ3-F1
#
_entry.id   AF-A0A7W2RYZ3-F1
#
_cell.length_a   1.000
_cell.length_b   1.000
_cell.length_c   1.000
_cell.angle_alpha   90.00
_cell.angle_beta   90.00
_cell.angle_gamma   90.00
#
_symmetry.space_group_name_H-M   'P 1'
#
loop_
_entity.id
_entity.type
_entity.pdbx_description
1 polymer ?
#
loop_
_entity_poly.entity_id
_entity_poly.type
_entity_poly.pdbx_seq_one_letter_code
_entity_poly.pdbx_strand_id
1 'polypeptide(L)'
;MFNTFHVDYPLVRWPLDHLFHSKNFTLQKSKRLPSMGSDHFPLLTRLSFTALKCNNQTGIKANKSKHEWAKDRSKENNVRKSDMSKPSQAD
;
A
#
# COMPACT_ATOMS: atom_id res chain seq x y z
N MET A 1 6.41 -0.44 -7.93
CA MET A 1 6.72 -0.47 -6.47
C MET A 1 7.90 0.45 -6.24
N PHE A 2 7.94 1.19 -5.13
CA PHE A 2 9.06 2.07 -4.78
C PHE A 2 9.84 1.47 -3.63
N ASN A 3 11.16 1.35 -3.77
CA ASN A 3 12.02 0.90 -2.67
C ASN A 3 12.22 2.08 -1.72
N THR A 4 11.47 2.09 -0.64
CA THR A 4 11.45 3.17 0.35
C THR A 4 12.29 2.86 1.58
N PHE A 5 12.55 1.59 1.88
CA PHE A 5 13.35 1.16 3.03
C PHE A 5 14.47 0.22 2.57
N HIS A 6 15.70 0.21 3.11
CA HIS A 6 16.27 1.17 4.07
C HIS A 6 17.07 2.26 3.33
N VAL A 7 16.97 3.50 3.80
CA VAL A 7 17.65 4.66 3.17
C VAL A 7 19.17 4.51 3.13
N ASP A 8 19.79 4.12 4.24
CA ASP A 8 21.25 4.09 4.41
C ASP A 8 21.95 2.91 3.75
N TYR A 9 21.22 1.85 3.43
CA TYR A 9 21.79 0.62 2.91
C TYR A 9 21.24 0.28 1.51
N PRO A 10 21.91 0.68 0.43
CA PRO A 10 21.43 0.50 -0.95
C PRO A 10 21.12 -0.96 -1.33
N LEU A 11 21.82 -1.93 -0.75
CA LEU A 11 21.71 -3.35 -1.05
C LEU A 11 20.50 -4.04 -0.39
N VAL A 12 19.93 -3.43 0.66
CA VAL A 12 18.75 -3.94 1.38
C VAL A 12 17.56 -3.00 1.19
N ARG A 13 17.42 -2.47 -0.03
CA ARG A 13 16.32 -1.59 -0.41
C ARG A 13 15.13 -2.37 -0.97
N TRP A 14 14.06 -2.53 -0.19
CA TRP A 14 12.81 -3.16 -0.61
C TRP A 14 11.59 -2.25 -0.46
N PRO A 15 10.50 -2.53 -1.18
CA PRO A 15 9.28 -1.72 -1.16
C PRO A 15 8.40 -2.08 0.04
N LEU A 16 8.74 -1.56 1.22
CA LEU A 16 7.99 -1.80 2.46
C LEU A 16 6.69 -0.98 2.52
N ASP A 17 6.70 0.23 1.97
CA ASP A 17 5.54 1.13 2.06
C ASP A 17 4.48 0.80 1.01
N HIS A 18 3.23 0.68 1.46
CA HIS A 18 2.07 0.40 0.63
C HIS A 18 0.98 1.46 0.85
N LEU A 19 0.49 2.05 -0.24
CA LEU A 19 -0.64 2.97 -0.24
C LEU A 19 -1.81 2.32 -0.97
N PHE A 20 -2.94 2.22 -0.29
CA PHE A 20 -4.21 1.76 -0.86
C PHE A 20 -5.17 2.94 -0.95
N HIS A 21 -5.95 3.02 -2.02
CA HIS A 21 -6.99 4.03 -2.19
C HIS A 21 -8.28 3.39 -2.71
N SER A 22 -9.43 4.04 -2.48
CA SER A 22 -10.70 3.60 -3.05
C SER A 22 -10.71 3.78 -4.57
N LYS A 23 -11.62 3.08 -5.25
CA LYS A 23 -11.75 3.18 -6.71
C LYS A 23 -12.16 4.58 -7.18
N ASN A 24 -12.68 5.43 -6.30
CA ASN A 24 -13.13 6.79 -6.61
C ASN A 24 -11.97 7.76 -6.89
N PHE A 25 -10.74 7.38 -6.52
CA PHE A 25 -9.55 8.17 -6.77
C PHE A 25 -8.71 7.55 -7.87
N THR A 26 -8.27 8.39 -8.80
CA THR A 26 -7.29 8.01 -9.82
C THR A 26 -5.89 8.42 -9.39
N LEU A 27 -4.94 7.48 -9.45
CA LEU A 27 -3.53 7.75 -9.19
C LEU A 27 -2.94 8.57 -10.34
N GLN A 28 -2.61 9.84 -10.09
CA GLN A 28 -1.97 10.68 -11.10
C GLN A 28 -0.44 10.60 -11.06
N LYS A 29 0.14 10.59 -9.86
CA LYS A 29 1.59 10.63 -9.69
C LYS A 29 1.99 9.97 -8.39
N SER A 30 3.07 9.22 -8.41
CA SER A 30 3.76 8.78 -7.21
C SER A 30 5.26 8.97 -7.40
N LYS A 31 5.94 9.54 -6.41
CA LYS A 31 7.38 9.86 -6.48
C LYS A 31 8.01 9.71 -5.10
N ARG A 32 9.13 8.98 -5.04
CA ARG A 32 10.01 8.95 -3.87
C ARG A 32 10.78 10.27 -3.76
N LEU A 33 10.78 10.88 -2.59
CA LEU A 33 11.48 12.13 -2.28
C LEU A 33 12.87 11.86 -1.68
N PRO A 34 13.74 12.89 -1.58
CA PRO A 34 15.03 12.77 -0.92
C PRO A 34 14.93 12.28 0.53
N SER A 35 16.02 11.71 1.06
CA SER A 35 16.09 11.35 2.48
C SER A 35 15.94 12.60 3.35
N MET A 36 15.23 12.43 4.47
CA MET A 36 15.05 13.48 5.48
C MET A 36 15.56 13.04 6.85
N GLY A 37 16.50 12.09 6.88
CA GLY A 37 17.07 11.53 8.12
C GLY A 37 16.26 10.40 8.77
N SER A 38 15.21 9.91 8.10
CA SER A 38 14.52 8.66 8.46
C SER A 38 15.15 7.47 7.73
N ASP A 39 15.00 6.29 8.31
CA ASP A 39 15.26 4.98 7.72
C ASP A 39 14.39 4.67 6.48
N HIS A 40 13.28 5.41 6.29
CA HIS A 40 12.43 5.39 5.11
C HIS A 40 12.57 6.66 4.24
N PHE A 41 12.57 6.48 2.92
CA PHE A 41 12.38 7.58 1.98
C PHE A 41 10.90 8.00 1.97
N PRO A 42 10.60 9.31 2.03
CA PRO A 42 9.23 9.79 1.90
C PRO A 42 8.67 9.48 0.50
N LEU A 43 7.37 9.14 0.44
CA LEU A 43 6.66 8.88 -0.80
C LEU A 43 5.55 9.91 -1.03
N LEU A 44 5.72 10.77 -2.04
CA LEU A 44 4.69 11.68 -2.50
C LEU A 44 3.70 10.93 -3.40
N THR A 45 2.42 10.94 -3.06
CA THR A 45 1.35 10.38 -3.90
C THR A 45 0.29 11.44 -4.17
N ARG A 46 -0.03 11.65 -5.44
CA ARG A 46 -1.08 12.56 -5.90
C ARG A 46 -2.24 11.76 -6.48
N LEU A 47 -3.40 11.93 -5.86
CA LEU A 47 -4.67 11.34 -6.27
C LEU A 47 -5.58 12.43 -6.86
N SER A 48 -6.38 12.05 -7.85
CA SER A 48 -7.37 12.92 -8.47
C SER A 48 -8.75 12.28 -8.32
N PHE A 49 -9.73 13.07 -7.87
CA PHE A 49 -11.13 12.65 -7.88
C PHE A 49 -11.70 12.91 -9.26
N THR A 50 -11.78 11.88 -10.10
CA THR A 50 -12.25 12.02 -11.49
C THR A 50 -13.07 10.80 -11.87
N ALA A 51 -14.40 10.95 -11.87
CA ALA A 51 -15.35 9.87 -12.07
C ALA A 51 -15.09 9.04 -13.35
N LEU A 52 -14.61 9.67 -14.43
CA LEU A 52 -14.44 9.02 -15.73
C LEU A 52 -13.17 8.16 -15.88
N LYS A 53 -12.12 8.36 -15.04
CA LYS A 53 -10.85 7.59 -15.14
C LYS A 53 -10.73 6.45 -14.12
N CYS A 54 -11.64 6.38 -13.16
CA CYS A 54 -11.66 5.38 -12.10
C CYS A 54 -11.76 3.93 -12.63
N ASN A 55 -12.41 3.73 -13.78
CA ASN A 55 -12.69 2.40 -14.32
C ASN A 55 -11.52 1.75 -15.07
N ASN A 56 -10.50 2.51 -15.46
CA ASN A 56 -9.38 1.99 -16.25
C ASN A 56 -8.15 1.63 -15.39
N GLN A 57 -8.25 1.69 -14.06
CA GLN A 57 -7.18 1.28 -13.17
C GLN A 57 -7.34 -0.17 -12.74
N THR A 58 -6.40 -1.02 -13.15
CA THR A 58 -6.33 -2.42 -12.69
C THR A 58 -5.56 -2.50 -11.38
N GLY A 59 -6.27 -2.90 -10.32
CA GLY A 59 -5.63 -3.23 -9.04
C GLY A 59 -4.79 -4.50 -9.13
N ILE A 60 -3.82 -4.64 -8.22
CA ILE A 60 -3.03 -5.87 -8.11
C ILE A 60 -3.95 -6.97 -7.57
N LYS A 61 -4.11 -8.06 -8.34
CA LYS A 61 -4.79 -9.27 -7.84
C LYS A 61 -3.82 -10.07 -6.97
N ALA A 62 -4.22 -10.36 -5.74
CA ALA A 62 -3.49 -11.31 -4.90
C ALA A 62 -3.66 -12.73 -5.48
N ASN A 63 -2.58 -13.51 -5.47
CA ASN A 63 -2.59 -14.91 -5.93
C ASN A 63 -2.99 -15.86 -4.79
N LYS A 64 -3.18 -17.15 -5.12
CA LYS A 64 -3.61 -18.18 -4.16
C LYS A 64 -2.65 -18.33 -2.97
N SER A 65 -1.34 -18.39 -3.25
CA SER A 65 -0.29 -18.50 -2.23
C SER A 65 -0.32 -17.34 -1.22
N LYS A 66 -0.52 -16.10 -1.67
CA LYS A 66 -0.66 -14.93 -0.77
C LYS A 66 -1.86 -15.06 0.18
N HIS A 67 -2.97 -15.63 -0.30
CA HIS A 67 -4.16 -15.84 0.54
C HIS A 67 -3.94 -16.94 1.58
N GLU A 68 -3.23 -18.01 1.22
CA GLU A 68 -2.88 -19.09 2.15
C GLU A 68 -1.95 -18.58 3.25
N TRP A 69 -0.87 -17.89 2.88
CA TRP A 69 0.06 -17.30 3.85
C TRP A 69 -0.61 -16.32 4.82
N ALA A 70 -1.50 -15.45 4.32
CA ALA A 70 -2.24 -14.52 5.17
C ALA A 70 -3.18 -15.24 6.16
N LYS A 71 -3.82 -16.35 5.76
CA LYS A 71 -4.66 -17.16 6.64
C LYS A 71 -3.84 -17.84 7.73
N ASP A 72 -2.69 -18.40 7.37
CA ASP A 72 -1.84 -19.11 8.31
C ASP A 72 -1.29 -18.16 9.38
N ARG A 73 -0.83 -16.97 8.96
CA ARG A 73 -0.33 -15.95 9.90
C ARG A 73 -1.42 -15.39 10.82
N SER A 74 -2.65 -15.23 10.32
CA SER A 74 -3.80 -14.79 11.13
C SER A 74 -4.16 -15.83 12.21
N LYS A 75 -4.05 -17.13 11.90
CA LYS A 75 -4.30 -18.21 12.86
C LYS A 75 -3.23 -18.25 13.94
N GLU A 76 -1.96 -18.18 13.54
CA GLU A 76 -0.81 -18.17 14.46
C GLU A 76 -0.91 -17.03 15.48
N ASN A 77 -1.33 -15.84 15.04
CA ASN A 77 -1.45 -14.66 15.89
C ASN A 77 -2.84 -14.52 16.55
N ASN A 78 -3.74 -15.48 16.38
CA ASN A 78 -5.11 -15.49 16.92
C ASN A 78 -5.92 -14.20 16.67
N VAL A 79 -5.71 -13.58 15.50
CA VAL A 79 -6.33 -12.31 15.11
C VAL A 79 -7.68 -12.58 14.44
N ARG A 80 -8.72 -11.86 14.85
CA ARG A 80 -10.08 -11.93 14.29
C ARG A 80 -10.40 -10.68 13.47
N LYS A 81 -11.34 -10.79 12.54
CA LYS A 81 -11.83 -9.63 11.78
C LYS A 81 -12.49 -8.56 12.66
N SER A 82 -13.00 -8.95 13.83
CA SER A 82 -13.56 -8.04 14.84
C SER A 82 -12.53 -7.08 15.43
N ASP A 83 -11.25 -7.45 15.38
CA ASP A 83 -10.17 -6.71 16.02
C ASP A 83 -9.69 -5.55 15.13
N MET A 84 -10.15 -5.54 13.87
CA MET A 84 -9.86 -4.49 12.91
C MET A 84 -10.94 -3.42 12.97
N SER A 85 -10.53 -2.16 13.13
CA SER A 85 -11.43 -1.02 12.97
C SER A 85 -12.08 -1.08 11.59
N LYS A 86 -13.41 -0.91 11.54
CA LYS A 86 -14.09 -0.78 10.24
C LYS A 86 -13.56 0.48 9.57
N PRO A 87 -13.11 0.42 8.29
CA PRO A 87 -12.79 1.64 7.57
C PRO A 87 -14.02 2.53 7.56
N SER A 88 -13.86 3.83 7.85
CA SER A 88 -14.95 4.80 7.72
C SER A 88 -15.50 4.66 6.30
N GLN A 89 -16.76 4.29 6.17
CA GLN A 89 -17.43 4.43 4.88
C GLN A 89 -17.48 5.92 4.60
N ALA A 90 -16.70 6.35 3.61
CA ALA A 90 -16.83 7.68 3.05
C ALA A 90 -18.08 7.65 2.18
N ASP A 91 -19.09 8.41 2.59
CA ASP A 91 -20.31 8.69 1.81
C ASP A 91 -19.95 9.39 0.47
#